data_AF-A0A8J2JJD2-F1
#
_entry.id   AF-A0A8J2JJD2-F1
#
_cell.length_a   1.000
_cell.length_b   1.000
_cell.length_c   1.000
_cell.angle_alpha   90.00
_cell.angle_beta   90.00
_cell.angle_gamma   90.00
#
_symmetry.space_group_name_H-M   'P 1'
#
loop_
_entity.id
_entity.type
_entity.pdbx_description
1 polymer ?
#
loop_
_entity_poly.entity_id
_entity_poly.type
_entity_poly.pdbx_seq_one_letter_code
_entity_poly.pdbx_strand_id
1 'polypeptide(L)'
;YLTALNNAEIQGNISANIIQVDWEDGAAAPSYGNAVNNTKLVGKSVAKVIRRLVEKGLAKKDLIHLIGFSLGGQAVGIIGQSLFATAGWKPWRITGYI
;
A
#
# COMPACT_ATOMS: atom_id res chain seq x y z
N TYR A 1 7.63 9.92 0.93
CA TYR A 1 8.67 9.04 1.50
C TYR A 1 8.06 7.72 2.00
N LEU A 2 8.81 6.60 2.07
CA LEU A 2 8.31 5.35 2.69
C LEU A 2 8.89 5.22 4.09
N THR A 3 8.06 5.38 5.12
CA THR A 3 8.50 5.21 6.52
C THR A 3 7.97 3.88 7.03
N ALA A 4 8.87 2.99 7.47
CA ALA A 4 8.52 1.74 8.12
C ALA A 4 8.65 1.90 9.64
N LEU A 5 7.56 1.67 10.36
CA LEU A 5 7.53 1.53 11.81
C LEU A 5 7.49 0.04 12.13
N ASN A 6 8.50 -0.47 12.81
CA ASN A 6 8.54 -1.85 13.29
C ASN A 6 8.01 -1.89 14.72
N ASN A 7 7.24 -2.94 15.06
CA ASN A 7 6.70 -3.19 16.40
C ASN A 7 5.74 -2.09 16.93
N ALA A 8 4.77 -1.68 16.11
CA ALA A 8 3.69 -0.85 16.64
C ALA A 8 2.75 -1.71 17.51
N GLU A 9 2.65 -1.39 18.80
CA GLU A 9 1.60 -1.90 19.68
C GLU A 9 0.29 -1.16 19.37
N ILE A 10 -0.53 -1.71 18.48
CA ILE A 10 -1.90 -1.22 18.31
C ILE A 10 -2.72 -1.76 19.47
N GLN A 11 -3.46 -0.88 20.17
CA GLN A 11 -4.17 -1.17 21.42
C GLN A 11 -4.77 -2.60 21.45
N GLY A 12 -4.06 -3.49 22.15
CA GLY A 12 -4.32 -4.93 22.24
C GLY A 12 -3.29 -5.79 21.50
N ASN A 13 -2.15 -6.11 22.13
CA ASN A 13 -1.24 -7.25 21.87
C ASN A 13 -0.95 -7.72 20.43
N ILE A 14 -1.16 -6.91 19.38
CA ILE A 14 -0.83 -7.26 18.00
C ILE A 14 0.44 -6.49 17.62
N SER A 15 1.54 -7.23 17.44
CA SER A 15 2.77 -6.68 16.85
C SER A 15 2.67 -6.73 15.33
N ALA A 16 2.81 -5.57 14.69
CA ALA A 16 2.84 -5.45 13.24
C ALA A 16 3.91 -4.47 12.77
N ASN A 17 4.39 -4.68 11.54
CA ASN A 17 5.19 -3.69 10.82
C ASN A 17 4.23 -2.79 10.03
N ILE A 18 4.28 -1.49 10.28
CA ILE A 18 3.46 -0.49 9.60
C ILE A 18 4.33 0.23 8.58
N ILE A 19 3.92 0.24 7.31
CA ILE A 19 4.60 1.00 6.26
C ILE A 19 3.67 2.12 5.83
N GLN A 20 4.05 3.35 6.14
CA GLN A 20 3.36 4.54 5.67
C GLN A 20 3.88 4.92 4.28
N VAL A 21 2.96 4.99 3.32
CA VAL A 21 3.23 5.49 1.98
C VAL A 21 2.89 6.97 1.92
N ASP A 22 3.90 7.81 2.06
CA ASP A 22 3.75 9.24 1.84
C ASP A 22 4.03 9.57 0.36
N TRP A 23 3.03 10.16 -0.27
CA TRP A 23 2.98 10.56 -1.68
C TRP A 23 2.34 11.96 -1.82
N GLU A 24 2.50 12.81 -0.80
CA GLU A 24 1.86 14.14 -0.72
C GLU A 24 2.06 14.99 -1.98
N ASP A 25 3.29 15.00 -2.54
CA ASP A 25 3.61 15.75 -3.77
C ASP A 25 2.76 15.32 -4.97
N GLY A 26 2.47 14.01 -5.06
CA GLY A 26 1.65 13.44 -6.12
C GLY A 26 0.15 13.61 -5.89
N ALA A 27 -0.25 13.90 -4.65
CA ALA A 27 -1.63 14.15 -4.24
C ALA A 27 -1.98 15.64 -4.13
N ALA A 28 -0.97 16.52 -4.19
CA ALA A 28 -1.11 17.95 -3.93
C ALA A 28 -2.05 18.65 -4.91
N ALA A 29 -2.78 19.63 -4.36
CA ALA A 29 -3.63 20.55 -5.12
C ALA A 29 -2.77 21.44 -6.06
N PRO A 30 -3.34 22.02 -7.15
CA PRO A 30 -4.77 22.20 -7.42
C PRO A 30 -5.42 21.13 -8.31
N SER A 31 -4.67 20.23 -8.94
CA SER A 31 -5.23 19.32 -9.94
C SER A 31 -5.60 17.96 -9.35
N TYR A 32 -6.87 17.81 -8.95
CA TYR A 32 -7.43 16.52 -8.54
C TYR A 32 -7.31 15.44 -9.63
N GLY A 33 -7.44 15.84 -10.91
CA GLY A 33 -7.26 14.91 -12.03
C GLY A 33 -5.84 14.33 -12.11
N ASN A 34 -4.82 15.14 -11.81
CA ASN A 34 -3.44 14.65 -11.72
C ASN A 34 -3.27 13.71 -10.52
N ALA A 35 -3.84 14.06 -9.37
CA ALA A 35 -3.81 13.20 -8.18
C ALA A 35 -4.44 11.82 -8.45
N VAL A 36 -5.60 11.78 -9.13
CA VAL A 36 -6.25 10.54 -9.59
C VAL A 36 -5.32 9.73 -10.49
N ASN A 37 -4.69 10.37 -11.48
CA ASN A 37 -3.77 9.67 -12.38
C ASN A 37 -2.53 9.13 -11.65
N ASN A 38 -2.02 9.87 -10.67
CA ASN A 38 -0.86 9.50 -9.86
C ASN A 38 -1.12 8.28 -8.97
N THR A 39 -2.37 8.01 -8.55
CA THR A 39 -2.70 6.77 -7.82
C THR A 39 -2.26 5.50 -8.56
N LYS A 40 -2.27 5.51 -9.90
CA LYS A 40 -1.77 4.38 -10.71
C LYS A 40 -0.27 4.20 -10.58
N LEU A 41 0.49 5.29 -10.62
CA LEU A 41 1.95 5.26 -10.49
C LEU A 41 2.37 4.85 -9.08
N VAL A 42 1.74 5.45 -8.07
CA VAL A 42 1.96 5.11 -6.66
C VAL A 42 1.62 3.65 -6.40
N GLY A 43 0.44 3.20 -6.82
CA GLY A 43 0.00 1.82 -6.58
C GLY A 43 0.92 0.78 -7.23
N LYS A 44 1.36 1.00 -8.48
CA LYS A 44 2.33 0.12 -9.14
C LYS A 44 3.69 0.12 -8.43
N SER A 45 4.14 1.27 -7.95
CA SER A 45 5.44 1.41 -7.26
C SER A 45 5.43 0.70 -5.91
N VAL A 46 4.37 0.89 -5.12
CA VAL A 46 4.19 0.21 -3.83
C VAL A 46 4.05 -1.30 -4.02
N ALA A 47 3.32 -1.76 -5.04
CA ALA A 47 3.22 -3.18 -5.35
C ALA A 47 4.60 -3.81 -5.64
N LYS A 48 5.49 -3.11 -6.37
CA LYS A 48 6.86 -3.59 -6.61
C LYS A 48 7.66 -3.71 -5.30
N VAL A 49 7.52 -2.75 -4.38
CA VAL A 49 8.21 -2.80 -3.08
C VAL A 49 7.69 -3.97 -2.25
N ILE A 50 6.37 -4.11 -2.13
CA ILE A 50 5.74 -5.22 -1.40
C ILE A 50 6.20 -6.57 -1.97
N ARG A 51 6.20 -6.73 -3.30
CA ARG A 51 6.65 -7.96 -3.95
C ARG A 51 8.09 -8.28 -3.56
N ARG A 52 8.99 -7.30 -3.59
CA ARG A 52 10.40 -7.46 -3.19
C ARG A 52 10.55 -7.83 -1.71
N LEU A 53 9.71 -7.29 -0.81
CA LEU A 53 9.73 -7.68 0.60
C LEU A 53 9.35 -9.14 0.78
N VAL A 54 8.34 -9.63 0.05
CA VAL A 54 7.93 -11.03 0.08
C VAL A 54 9.01 -11.93 -0.55
N GLU A 55 9.56 -11.56 -1.71
CA GLU A 55 10.64 -12.30 -2.38
C GLU A 55 11.90 -12.44 -1.52
N LYS A 56 12.20 -11.43 -0.68
CA LYS A 56 13.32 -11.45 0.28
C LYS A 56 13.01 -12.15 1.60
N GLY A 57 11.81 -12.70 1.77
CA GLY A 57 11.39 -13.33 3.03
C GLY A 57 11.16 -12.36 4.19
N LEU A 58 11.10 -11.05 3.92
CA LEU A 58 10.90 -9.99 4.93
C LEU A 58 9.41 -9.77 5.25
N ALA A 59 8.51 -10.29 4.42
CA ALA A 59 7.07 -10.25 4.63
C ALA A 59 6.40 -11.54 4.13
N LYS A 60 5.31 -11.94 4.77
CA LYS A 60 4.47 -13.05 4.30
C LYS A 60 3.27 -12.48 3.55
N LYS A 61 3.05 -12.92 2.30
CA LYS A 61 1.93 -12.48 1.45
C LYS A 61 0.57 -12.55 2.15
N ASP A 62 0.36 -13.60 2.95
CA ASP A 62 -0.91 -13.88 3.64
C ASP A 62 -1.07 -13.09 4.95
N LEU A 63 -0.13 -12.20 5.27
CA LEU A 63 -0.18 -11.26 6.41
C LEU A 63 -0.20 -9.80 5.95
N ILE A 64 -0.35 -9.54 4.65
CA ILE A 64 -0.38 -8.17 4.13
C ILE A 64 -1.80 -7.62 4.20
N HIS A 65 -1.96 -6.52 4.95
CA HIS A 65 -3.18 -5.72 4.98
C HIS A 65 -2.90 -4.34 4.40
N LEU A 66 -3.62 -3.99 3.32
CA LEU A 66 -3.58 -2.66 2.73
C LEU A 66 -4.72 -1.80 3.27
N ILE A 67 -4.41 -0.57 3.67
CA ILE A 67 -5.40 0.40 4.16
C ILE A 67 -5.22 1.69 3.36
N GLY A 68 -6.33 2.24 2.84
CA GLY A 68 -6.32 3.47 2.08
C GLY A 68 -7.57 4.33 2.35
N PHE A 69 -7.39 5.65 2.40
CA PHE A 69 -8.45 6.63 2.59
C PHE A 69 -8.53 7.59 1.39
N SER A 70 -9.74 7.96 0.97
CA SER A 70 -10.01 8.79 -0.21
C SER A 70 -9.29 8.24 -1.46
N LEU A 71 -8.46 9.03 -2.14
CA LEU A 71 -7.63 8.55 -3.27
C LEU A 71 -6.69 7.39 -2.88
N GLY A 72 -6.31 7.29 -1.60
CA GLY A 72 -5.57 6.15 -1.07
C GLY A 72 -6.37 4.84 -1.16
N GLY A 73 -7.70 4.89 -1.05
CA GLY A 73 -8.59 3.74 -1.23
C GLY A 73 -8.49 3.17 -2.65
N GLN A 74 -8.45 4.05 -3.65
CA GLN A 74 -8.22 3.65 -5.04
C GLN A 74 -6.79 3.13 -5.25
N ALA A 75 -5.79 3.77 -4.62
CA ALA A 75 -4.40 3.33 -4.68
C ALA A 75 -4.21 1.90 -4.14
N VAL A 76 -4.83 1.54 -3.01
CA VAL A 76 -4.72 0.17 -2.45
C VAL A 76 -5.39 -0.89 -3.32
N GLY A 77 -6.48 -0.55 -4.01
CA GLY A 77 -7.07 -1.41 -5.03
C GLY A 77 -6.10 -1.67 -6.21
N ILE A 78 -5.42 -0.63 -6.68
CA ILE A 78 -4.42 -0.72 -7.74
C ILE A 78 -3.20 -1.55 -7.29
N ILE A 79 -2.78 -1.42 -6.03
CA ILE A 79 -1.71 -2.25 -5.45
C ILE A 79 -2.12 -3.73 -5.53
N GLY A 80 -3.32 -4.08 -5.06
CA GLY A 80 -3.82 -5.45 -5.12
C GLY A 80 -3.89 -6.03 -6.53
N GLN A 81 -4.39 -5.25 -7.50
CA GLN A 81 -4.38 -5.65 -8.92
C GLN A 81 -2.97 -5.84 -9.46
N SER A 82 -2.05 -4.94 -9.13
CA SER A 82 -0.66 -4.99 -9.61
C SER A 82 0.09 -6.19 -9.02
N LEU A 83 -0.14 -6.53 -7.75
CA LEU A 83 0.42 -7.74 -7.12
C LEU A 83 -0.10 -9.00 -7.80
N PHE A 84 -1.41 -9.09 -8.05
CA PHE A 84 -1.98 -10.23 -8.75
C PHE A 84 -1.39 -10.38 -10.16
N ALA A 85 -1.31 -9.28 -10.92
CA ALA A 85 -0.78 -9.29 -12.28
C ALA A 85 0.72 -9.64 -12.37
N THR A 86 1.52 -9.30 -11.35
CA THR A 86 2.99 -9.44 -11.40
C THR A 86 3.56 -10.56 -10.54
N ALA A 87 2.76 -11.13 -9.64
CA ALA A 87 3.20 -12.14 -8.68
C ALA A 87 2.19 -13.31 -8.51
N GLY A 88 0.99 -13.21 -9.08
CA GLY A 88 -0.01 -14.29 -9.03
C GLY A 88 -0.73 -14.46 -7.69
N TRP A 89 -0.59 -13.53 -6.76
CA TRP A 89 -1.26 -13.56 -5.45
C TRP A 89 -1.85 -12.21 -5.06
N LYS A 90 -2.80 -12.23 -4.13
CA LYS A 90 -3.46 -11.04 -3.59
C LYS A 90 -3.08 -10.87 -2.11
N PRO A 91 -3.01 -9.63 -1.59
CA PRO A 91 -2.84 -9.40 -0.16
C PRO A 91 -4.00 -10.03 0.61
N TRP A 92 -3.76 -10.36 1.88
CA TRP A 92 -4.78 -10.97 2.75
C TRP A 92 -6.03 -10.10 2.90
N ARG A 93 -5.85 -8.78 3.03
CA ARG A 93 -6.98 -7.85 3.17
C ARG A 93 -6.69 -6.50 2.53
N ILE A 94 -7.74 -5.87 2.01
CA ILE A 94 -7.75 -4.48 1.56
C ILE A 94 -8.92 -3.79 2.26
N THR A 95 -8.65 -2.70 2.98
CA THR A 95 -9.67 -1.80 3.53
C THR A 95 -9.55 -0.46 2.81
N GLY A 96 -10.60 -0.07 2.10
CA GLY A 96 -10.71 1.24 1.46
C GLY A 96 -11.81 2.07 2.14
N TYR A 97 -11.47 3.30 2.50
CA TYR A 97 -12.43 4.34 2.87
C TYR A 97 -12.50 5.30 1.68
N ILE A 98 -13.69 5.46 1.10
CA ILE A 98 -13.93 6.32 -0.06
C ILE A 98 -14.39 7.69 0.44
#